data_AF-A0A6J0CXX0-F1
#
_entry.id   AF-A0A6J0CXX0-F1
#
_cell.length_a   1.000
_cell.length_b   1.000
_cell.length_c   1.000
_cell.angle_alpha   90.00
_cell.angle_beta   90.00
_cell.angle_gamma   90.00
#
_symmetry.space_group_name_H-M   'P 1'
#
loop_
_entity.id
_entity.type
_entity.pdbx_description
1 polymer ?
#
loop_
_entity_poly.entity_id
_entity_poly.type
_entity_poly.pdbx_seq_one_letter_code
_entity_poly.pdbx_strand_id
1 'polypeptide(L)'
;MWTRYKILIFSYLMAEICTETHSFSKREVDPGPHFTRNHTIFEGCSRDSQHYEEGSVVKENCNSCTCSGQQWKCSQHVCLVHPELIDHINKGDYGWTAQNYSQFWGMTLEEGFRFRLGTLPPSPMLLSMNEMTASFPARADLPEIFIASYKWPGWTHGPLDQKNCAASWAFSTASVAADRIAIQSKGRYTANLSPQNLISCCPKNRHGCNSGSIDRAWWFLRKRGLVSHACYPLFKDQNTTNNICAMASRSDGRGKRHATKPCPNSYEKSNRIYQCSPPYRVSSNETEIMREIIQNGPVQAIMQVHEDFFYYKTGIYRHVISTNEESEKYRKLRTHAVKLTGWGTLRGAQGKKEKFWIAANSWGKSWGENGYFRILRGVNESDIEKLIIAAWGQLTSSDDP
;
A
#
# COMPACT_ATOMS: atom_id res chain seq x y z
N MET A 1 -16.81 -43.69 29.04
CA MET A 1 -18.25 -43.46 29.30
C MET A 1 -18.64 -42.22 28.50
N TRP A 2 -19.32 -42.34 27.35
CA TRP A 2 -20.81 -42.42 27.23
C TRP A 2 -21.44 -41.09 27.73
N THR A 3 -22.25 -40.30 27.02
CA THR A 3 -22.96 -40.45 25.73
C THR A 3 -23.52 -39.10 25.24
N ARG A 4 -23.72 -39.03 23.92
CA ARG A 4 -24.55 -38.15 23.07
C ARG A 4 -25.93 -37.75 23.62
N TYR A 5 -26.47 -36.64 23.09
CA TYR A 5 -27.84 -36.47 22.56
C TYR A 5 -27.78 -35.38 21.45
N LYS A 6 -27.87 -35.71 20.15
CA LYS A 6 -29.06 -35.90 19.26
C LYS A 6 -29.94 -34.63 19.13
N ILE A 7 -30.16 -33.94 17.99
CA ILE A 7 -30.45 -34.28 16.55
C ILE A 7 -31.94 -33.98 16.21
N LEU A 8 -32.19 -33.39 15.01
CA LEU A 8 -33.41 -33.35 14.13
C LEU A 8 -34.32 -32.09 14.14
N ILE A 9 -34.93 -31.60 13.04
CA ILE A 9 -34.81 -31.72 11.55
C ILE A 9 -35.92 -30.84 10.86
N PHE A 10 -35.64 -30.36 9.62
CA PHE A 10 -36.51 -30.08 8.43
C PHE A 10 -37.65 -29.03 8.53
N SER A 11 -37.87 -28.06 7.61
CA SER A 11 -37.88 -27.91 6.13
C SER A 11 -39.16 -28.36 5.40
N TYR A 12 -39.62 -27.50 4.47
CA TYR A 12 -40.61 -27.61 3.36
C TYR A 12 -41.86 -26.72 3.53
N LEU A 13 -42.61 -26.28 2.51
CA LEU A 13 -42.46 -25.85 1.10
C LEU A 13 -43.89 -25.51 0.63
N MET A 14 -44.05 -24.42 -0.14
CA MET A 14 -45.07 -24.07 -1.15
C MET A 14 -46.47 -24.73 -1.18
N ALA A 15 -47.49 -23.85 -1.31
CA ALA A 15 -48.44 -23.70 -2.44
C ALA A 15 -49.89 -23.51 -1.99
N GLU A 16 -50.60 -22.52 -2.54
CA GLU A 16 -51.93 -22.70 -3.16
C GLU A 16 -52.42 -21.42 -3.86
N ILE A 17 -53.11 -21.66 -4.98
CA ILE A 17 -53.71 -20.74 -5.95
C ILE A 17 -55.23 -20.87 -5.81
N CYS A 18 -55.99 -19.78 -5.93
CA CYS A 18 -57.39 -19.72 -6.41
C CYS A 18 -57.72 -18.24 -6.70
N THR A 19 -57.78 -17.76 -7.95
CA THR A 19 -58.95 -17.71 -8.86
C THR A 19 -60.25 -17.20 -8.21
N GLU A 20 -60.58 -15.94 -8.47
CA GLU A 20 -61.98 -15.49 -8.57
C GLU A 20 -62.19 -14.71 -9.87
N THR A 21 -63.01 -15.32 -10.72
CA THR A 21 -63.64 -14.74 -11.90
C THR A 21 -64.91 -14.02 -11.47
N HIS A 22 -65.08 -12.76 -11.88
CA HIS A 22 -66.40 -12.13 -11.93
C HIS A 22 -66.69 -11.57 -13.33
N SER A 23 -67.88 -11.93 -13.80
CA SER A 23 -68.40 -11.79 -15.15
C SER A 23 -68.97 -10.41 -15.48
N PHE A 24 -68.71 -9.99 -16.71
CA PHE A 24 -69.56 -9.26 -17.67
C PHE A 24 -70.47 -8.10 -17.21
N SER A 25 -70.19 -6.93 -17.80
CA SER A 25 -71.21 -6.03 -18.33
C SER A 25 -70.71 -5.45 -19.66
N LYS A 26 -71.41 -5.78 -20.75
CA LYS A 26 -71.20 -5.22 -22.09
C LYS A 26 -71.71 -3.78 -22.12
N ARG A 27 -70.88 -2.85 -22.57
CA ARG A 27 -71.32 -1.65 -23.30
C ARG A 27 -70.42 -1.48 -24.51
N GLU A 28 -71.00 -1.68 -25.68
CA GLU A 28 -70.45 -1.28 -26.97
C GLU A 28 -70.50 0.26 -27.08
N VAL A 29 -69.36 0.86 -27.44
CA VAL A 29 -69.29 2.18 -28.08
C VAL A 29 -68.27 2.06 -29.22
N ASP A 30 -68.71 2.51 -30.39
CA ASP A 30 -68.12 2.44 -31.74
C ASP A 30 -66.71 3.08 -31.87
N PRO A 31 -65.91 2.74 -32.90
CA PRO A 31 -64.49 3.05 -32.98
C PRO A 31 -64.21 4.45 -33.57
N GLY A 32 -63.51 5.28 -32.80
CA GLY A 32 -62.89 6.51 -33.29
C GLY A 32 -61.56 6.24 -34.00
N PRO A 33 -61.20 7.02 -35.04
CA PRO A 33 -60.17 6.67 -35.99
C PRO A 33 -58.75 6.82 -35.41
N HIS A 34 -57.92 5.82 -35.69
CA HIS A 34 -56.47 5.90 -35.81
C HIS A 34 -55.75 6.93 -34.92
N PHE A 35 -55.49 6.55 -33.67
CA PHE A 35 -54.27 7.03 -33.02
C PHE A 35 -53.09 6.53 -33.84
N THR A 36 -52.44 7.46 -34.53
CA THR A 36 -51.11 7.26 -35.10
C THR A 36 -50.22 6.68 -34.00
N ARG A 37 -49.73 5.46 -34.21
CA ARG A 37 -48.53 4.98 -33.53
C ARG A 37 -47.40 5.92 -33.94
N ASN A 38 -47.22 7.00 -33.20
CA ASN A 38 -45.90 7.58 -33.06
C ASN A 38 -45.08 6.49 -32.37
N HIS A 39 -44.39 5.68 -33.18
CA HIS A 39 -43.19 5.02 -32.72
C HIS A 39 -42.23 6.15 -32.33
N THR A 40 -42.35 6.65 -31.10
CA THR A 40 -41.20 7.22 -30.41
C THR A 40 -40.17 6.11 -30.40
N ILE A 41 -39.22 6.21 -31.32
CA ILE A 41 -37.97 5.45 -31.24
C ILE A 41 -37.47 5.75 -29.82
N PHE A 42 -37.44 4.73 -28.96
CA PHE A 42 -36.78 4.87 -27.68
C PHE A 42 -35.30 5.10 -27.99
N GLU A 43 -34.92 6.37 -28.06
CA GLU A 43 -33.54 6.80 -28.18
C GLU A 43 -32.85 6.44 -26.86
N GLY A 44 -32.00 5.43 -26.93
CA GLY A 44 -31.37 4.85 -25.77
C GLY A 44 -30.41 3.74 -26.18
N CYS A 45 -29.57 3.33 -25.23
CA CYS A 45 -28.56 2.31 -25.44
C CYS A 45 -28.95 1.06 -24.66
N SER A 46 -28.67 -0.11 -25.23
CA SER A 46 -28.91 -1.38 -24.54
C SER A 46 -27.59 -1.98 -24.06
N ARG A 47 -27.60 -2.61 -22.89
CA ARG A 47 -26.44 -3.30 -22.31
C ARG A 47 -26.89 -4.35 -21.31
N ASP A 48 -26.33 -5.56 -21.38
CA ASP A 48 -26.59 -6.68 -20.46
C ASP A 48 -28.10 -6.91 -20.21
N SER A 49 -28.88 -6.85 -21.30
CA SER A 49 -30.35 -6.98 -21.29
C SER A 49 -31.11 -5.87 -20.55
N GLN A 50 -30.45 -4.77 -20.17
CA GLN A 50 -31.07 -3.54 -19.66
C GLN A 50 -31.05 -2.43 -20.72
N HIS A 51 -32.08 -1.59 -20.74
CA HIS A 51 -32.18 -0.42 -21.61
C HIS A 51 -31.92 0.86 -20.81
N TYR A 52 -31.14 1.77 -21.38
CA TYR A 52 -30.71 3.02 -20.78
C TYR A 52 -31.12 4.20 -21.66
N GLU A 53 -31.63 5.25 -21.05
CA GLU A 53 -32.03 6.48 -21.74
C GLU A 53 -30.82 7.19 -22.37
N GLU A 54 -31.04 7.95 -23.44
CA GLU A 54 -30.03 8.83 -24.04
C GLU A 54 -29.38 9.75 -22.98
N GLY A 55 -28.05 9.89 -23.02
CA GLY A 55 -27.29 10.63 -22.02
C GLY A 55 -26.98 9.87 -20.73
N SER A 56 -27.51 8.66 -20.54
CA SER A 56 -27.16 7.80 -19.40
C SER A 56 -25.66 7.52 -19.34
N VAL A 57 -25.08 7.55 -18.14
CA VAL A 57 -23.67 7.28 -17.91
C VAL A 57 -23.49 6.02 -17.09
N VAL A 58 -22.73 5.06 -17.62
CA VAL A 58 -22.35 3.83 -16.92
C VAL A 58 -20.83 3.83 -16.72
N LYS A 59 -20.37 3.36 -15.56
CA LYS A 59 -18.94 3.16 -15.30
C LYS A 59 -18.52 1.74 -15.59
N GLU A 60 -17.50 1.60 -16.42
CA GLU A 60 -16.83 0.35 -16.74
C GLU A 60 -15.41 0.38 -16.18
N ASN A 61 -15.20 -0.24 -15.03
CA ASN A 61 -13.93 -0.13 -14.31
C ASN A 61 -13.58 1.36 -14.11
N CYS A 62 -12.50 1.87 -14.72
CA CYS A 62 -12.10 3.28 -14.64
C CYS A 62 -12.72 4.17 -15.74
N ASN A 63 -13.37 3.57 -16.74
CA ASN A 63 -13.91 4.28 -17.88
C ASN A 63 -15.36 4.69 -17.67
N SER A 64 -15.72 5.84 -18.21
CA SER A 64 -17.09 6.36 -18.20
C SER A 64 -17.67 6.25 -19.61
N CYS A 65 -18.80 5.59 -19.73
CA CYS A 65 -19.49 5.34 -20.97
C CYS A 65 -20.81 6.10 -20.99
N THR A 66 -20.94 7.05 -21.92
CA THR A 66 -22.16 7.85 -22.09
C THR A 66 -22.95 7.30 -23.27
N CYS A 67 -24.23 7.02 -23.08
CA CYS A 67 -25.13 6.68 -24.15
C CYS A 67 -25.34 7.90 -25.05
N SER A 68 -24.95 7.79 -26.32
CA SER A 68 -25.11 8.85 -27.30
C SER A 68 -25.47 8.28 -28.67
N GLY A 69 -26.70 8.53 -29.12
CA GLY A 69 -27.20 8.08 -30.42
C GLY A 69 -27.26 6.55 -30.54
N GLN A 70 -27.85 5.88 -29.54
CA GLN A 70 -27.95 4.41 -29.44
C GLN A 70 -26.61 3.66 -29.33
N GLN A 71 -25.49 4.38 -29.21
CA GLN A 71 -24.15 3.83 -29.04
C GLN A 71 -23.52 4.30 -27.73
N TRP A 72 -22.73 3.43 -27.11
CA TRP A 72 -21.93 3.79 -25.95
C TRP A 72 -20.65 4.48 -26.38
N LYS A 73 -20.48 5.74 -25.98
CA LYS A 73 -19.22 6.48 -26.13
C LYS A 73 -18.46 6.42 -24.82
N CYS A 74 -17.44 5.57 -24.79
CA CYS A 74 -16.60 5.34 -23.61
C CYS A 74 -15.31 6.14 -23.66
N SER A 75 -14.85 6.63 -22.51
CA SER A 75 -13.45 7.00 -22.34
C SER A 75 -12.55 5.79 -22.56
N GLN A 76 -11.33 6.02 -23.02
CA GLN A 76 -10.32 4.98 -23.29
C GLN A 76 -9.10 5.16 -22.38
N HIS A 77 -9.32 5.19 -21.06
CA HIS A 77 -8.26 5.19 -20.08
C HIS A 77 -7.79 3.77 -19.78
N VAL A 78 -6.48 3.63 -19.57
CA VAL A 78 -5.86 2.41 -19.06
C VAL A 78 -6.21 2.30 -17.58
N CYS A 79 -6.98 1.28 -17.21
CA CYS A 79 -7.41 1.07 -15.83
C CYS A 79 -6.35 0.35 -15.02
N LEU A 80 -6.19 0.70 -13.75
CA LEU A 80 -5.21 0.05 -12.86
C LEU A 80 -5.51 -1.43 -12.64
N VAL A 81 -6.76 -1.86 -12.83
CA VAL A 81 -7.15 -3.27 -12.69
C VAL A 81 -7.41 -3.88 -14.06
N HIS A 82 -6.55 -4.81 -14.47
CA HIS A 82 -6.64 -5.56 -15.72
C HIS A 82 -6.86 -7.06 -15.41
N PRO A 83 -8.10 -7.58 -15.59
CA PRO A 83 -8.38 -8.99 -15.37
C PRO A 83 -7.50 -9.93 -16.20
N GLU A 84 -7.22 -9.57 -17.46
CA GLU A 84 -6.37 -10.35 -18.37
C GLU A 84 -4.94 -10.53 -17.85
N LEU A 85 -4.37 -9.49 -17.24
CA LEU A 85 -3.03 -9.54 -16.66
C LEU A 85 -3.00 -10.43 -15.41
N ILE A 86 -4.04 -10.36 -14.57
CA ILE A 86 -4.19 -11.25 -13.41
C ILE A 86 -4.25 -12.71 -13.87
N ASP A 87 -5.05 -13.00 -14.91
CA ASP A 87 -5.17 -14.33 -15.49
C ASP A 87 -3.85 -14.80 -16.12
N HIS A 88 -3.13 -13.92 -16.83
CA HIS A 88 -1.83 -14.22 -17.41
C HIS A 88 -0.80 -14.61 -16.33
N ILE A 89 -0.71 -13.84 -15.24
CA ILE A 89 0.19 -14.12 -14.11
C ILE A 89 -0.17 -15.46 -13.47
N ASN A 90 -1.46 -15.71 -13.21
CA ASN A 90 -1.92 -16.91 -12.52
C ASN A 90 -1.86 -18.18 -13.37
N LYS A 91 -1.86 -18.06 -14.71
CA LYS A 91 -1.63 -19.19 -15.64
C LYS A 91 -0.13 -19.47 -15.85
N GLY A 92 0.73 -18.48 -15.66
CA GLY A 92 2.18 -18.62 -15.81
C GLY A 92 2.87 -19.21 -14.58
N ASP A 93 4.08 -19.73 -14.77
CA ASP A 93 4.94 -20.22 -13.67
C ASP A 93 5.95 -19.15 -13.23
N TYR A 94 5.44 -18.07 -12.64
CA TYR A 94 6.26 -16.94 -12.19
C TYR A 94 6.68 -17.03 -10.72
N GLY A 95 6.23 -18.05 -9.98
CA GLY A 95 6.52 -18.22 -8.55
C GLY A 95 5.72 -17.32 -7.61
N TRP A 96 4.72 -16.59 -8.11
CA TRP A 96 3.79 -15.78 -7.34
C TRP A 96 2.41 -15.71 -8.01
N THR A 97 1.39 -15.32 -7.23
CA THR A 97 0.00 -15.22 -7.69
C THR A 97 -0.53 -13.81 -7.56
N ALA A 98 -1.41 -13.45 -8.47
CA ALA A 98 -2.08 -12.15 -8.55
C ALA A 98 -3.53 -12.26 -8.07
N GLN A 99 -4.06 -11.19 -7.47
CA GLN A 99 -5.50 -11.02 -7.26
C GLN A 99 -5.96 -9.58 -7.46
N ASN A 100 -7.27 -9.43 -7.61
CA ASN A 100 -7.91 -8.13 -7.61
C ASN A 100 -8.08 -7.59 -6.17
N TYR A 101 -7.94 -6.27 -6.02
CA TYR A 101 -8.20 -5.56 -4.78
C TYR A 101 -9.23 -4.46 -5.02
N SER A 102 -10.32 -4.47 -4.26
CA SER A 102 -11.40 -3.48 -4.38
C SER A 102 -10.90 -2.04 -4.20
N GLN A 103 -9.84 -1.82 -3.41
CA GLN A 103 -9.23 -0.51 -3.22
C GLN A 103 -8.54 0.09 -4.46
N PHE A 104 -8.39 -0.69 -5.54
CA PHE A 104 -7.82 -0.26 -6.82
C PHE A 104 -8.87 -0.21 -7.94
N TRP A 105 -10.05 -0.78 -7.72
CA TRP A 105 -11.11 -0.82 -8.72
C TRP A 105 -11.57 0.59 -9.10
N GLY A 106 -11.69 0.85 -10.40
CA GLY A 106 -12.11 2.14 -10.93
C GLY A 106 -11.03 3.22 -10.98
N MET A 107 -9.80 2.93 -10.55
CA MET A 107 -8.66 3.84 -10.75
C MET A 107 -8.06 3.64 -12.14
N THR A 108 -7.59 4.72 -12.75
CA THR A 108 -6.67 4.63 -13.90
C THR A 108 -5.28 4.19 -13.44
N LEU A 109 -4.47 3.63 -14.35
CA LEU A 109 -3.09 3.22 -14.07
C LEU A 109 -2.24 4.41 -13.58
N GLU A 110 -2.38 5.58 -14.22
CA GLU A 110 -1.67 6.80 -13.81
C GLU A 110 -2.13 7.29 -12.42
N GLU A 111 -3.41 7.15 -12.07
CA GLU A 111 -3.87 7.43 -10.70
C GLU A 111 -3.29 6.46 -9.68
N GLY A 112 -3.23 5.16 -10.01
CA GLY A 112 -2.56 4.15 -9.20
C GLY A 112 -1.12 4.55 -8.88
N PHE A 113 -0.35 4.86 -9.92
CA PHE A 113 1.01 5.35 -9.79
C PHE A 113 1.08 6.65 -8.98
N ARG A 114 0.26 7.64 -9.30
CA ARG A 114 0.25 8.94 -8.61
C ARG A 114 -0.08 8.81 -7.14
N PHE A 115 -1.06 8.00 -6.75
CA PHE A 115 -1.55 7.91 -5.39
C PHE A 115 -0.76 6.93 -4.52
N ARG A 116 -0.20 5.87 -5.11
CA ARG A 116 0.49 4.83 -4.35
C ARG A 116 2.02 4.97 -4.38
N LEU A 117 2.60 5.60 -5.40
CA LEU A 117 4.05 5.63 -5.64
C LEU A 117 4.64 7.04 -5.52
N GLY A 118 4.72 7.55 -4.29
CA GLY A 118 5.12 8.93 -4.01
C GLY A 118 6.57 9.15 -3.62
N THR A 119 7.43 8.14 -3.71
CA THR A 119 8.85 8.34 -3.40
C THR A 119 9.54 8.95 -4.60
N LEU A 120 10.18 10.11 -4.44
CA LEU A 120 10.99 10.71 -5.50
C LEU A 120 12.26 9.87 -5.73
N PRO A 121 12.81 9.84 -6.95
CA PRO A 121 14.08 9.20 -7.21
C PRO A 121 15.17 9.71 -6.26
N PRO A 122 16.08 8.84 -5.79
CA PRO A 122 17.18 9.23 -4.92
C PRO A 122 17.99 10.40 -5.47
N SER A 123 18.35 11.37 -4.61
CA SER A 123 19.24 12.46 -5.01
C SER A 123 20.65 11.94 -5.30
N PRO A 124 21.42 12.59 -6.19
CA PRO A 124 22.82 12.22 -6.43
C PRO A 124 23.67 12.21 -5.15
N MET A 125 23.36 13.09 -4.20
CA MET A 125 23.99 13.13 -2.88
C MET A 125 23.72 11.85 -2.09
N LEU A 126 22.48 11.34 -2.11
CA LEU A 126 22.12 10.09 -1.42
C LEU A 126 22.80 8.88 -2.08
N LEU A 127 22.89 8.86 -3.42
CA LEU A 127 23.56 7.80 -4.19
C LEU A 127 25.08 7.82 -4.03
N SER A 128 25.67 8.95 -3.68
CA SER A 128 27.11 9.11 -3.44
C SER A 128 27.51 9.00 -1.97
N MET A 129 26.57 8.75 -1.06
CA MET A 129 26.90 8.46 0.34
C MET A 129 27.76 7.20 0.41
N ASN A 130 28.88 7.30 1.14
CA ASN A 130 29.73 6.15 1.43
C ASN A 130 28.92 5.08 2.15
N GLU A 131 29.09 3.84 1.69
CA GLU A 131 28.52 2.68 2.35
C GLU A 131 29.20 2.51 3.71
N MET A 132 28.41 2.37 4.77
CA MET A 132 28.94 1.96 6.07
C MET A 132 29.28 0.47 5.97
N THR A 133 30.57 0.18 5.84
CA THR A 133 31.12 -1.16 6.07
C THR A 133 31.23 -1.35 7.57
N ALA A 134 30.21 -1.95 8.16
CA ALA A 134 30.36 -2.39 9.53
C ALA A 134 31.40 -3.53 9.56
N SER A 135 32.37 -3.43 10.47
CA SER A 135 33.40 -4.44 10.67
C SER A 135 32.80 -5.66 11.35
N PHE A 136 31.95 -6.39 10.64
CA PHE A 136 31.32 -7.58 11.16
C PHE A 136 32.29 -8.76 11.00
N PRO A 137 32.34 -9.68 11.98
CA PRO A 137 33.14 -10.89 11.83
C PRO A 137 32.68 -11.63 10.57
N ALA A 138 33.63 -11.95 9.68
CA ALA A 138 33.40 -12.53 8.36
C ALA A 138 32.65 -13.89 8.38
N ARG A 139 32.44 -14.49 9.56
CA ARG A 139 31.96 -15.87 9.77
C ARG A 139 30.77 -15.99 10.75
N ALA A 140 29.84 -15.05 10.76
CA ALA A 140 28.53 -15.34 11.34
C ALA A 140 27.69 -16.06 10.28
N ASP A 141 27.47 -17.37 10.44
CA ASP A 141 26.53 -18.12 9.60
C ASP A 141 25.14 -17.47 9.70
N LEU A 142 24.71 -16.81 8.63
CA LEU A 142 23.39 -16.19 8.57
C LEU A 142 22.32 -17.29 8.42
N PRO A 143 21.21 -17.22 9.18
CA PRO A 143 20.17 -18.24 9.08
C PRO A 143 19.51 -18.23 7.70
N GLU A 144 19.03 -19.39 7.23
CA GLU A 144 18.32 -19.48 5.94
C GLU A 144 17.04 -18.63 5.92
N ILE A 145 16.40 -18.45 7.09
CA ILE A 145 15.20 -17.63 7.30
C ILE A 145 15.42 -16.71 8.51
N PHE A 146 15.09 -15.44 8.34
CA PHE A 146 15.08 -14.46 9.42
C PHE A 146 13.84 -13.57 9.30
N ILE A 147 13.12 -13.37 10.41
CA ILE A 147 11.97 -12.49 10.50
C ILE A 147 12.14 -11.60 11.73
N ALA A 148 12.23 -10.28 11.53
CA ALA A 148 12.53 -9.35 12.61
C ALA A 148 11.52 -9.41 13.77
N SER A 149 10.23 -9.67 13.48
CA SER A 149 9.19 -9.77 14.52
C SER A 149 9.34 -10.99 15.43
N TYR A 150 10.03 -12.05 14.99
CA TYR A 150 10.34 -13.20 15.83
C TYR A 150 11.54 -12.93 16.74
N LYS A 151 12.53 -12.17 16.24
CA LYS A 151 13.69 -11.78 17.06
C LYS A 151 13.33 -10.68 18.08
N TRP A 152 12.49 -9.73 17.70
CA TRP A 152 12.09 -8.59 18.53
C TRP A 152 10.56 -8.47 18.62
N PRO A 153 9.90 -9.40 19.33
CA PRO A 153 8.45 -9.42 19.44
C PRO A 153 7.92 -8.14 20.10
N GLY A 154 6.92 -7.51 19.48
CA GLY A 154 6.31 -6.28 19.96
C GLY A 154 7.12 -5.00 19.69
N TRP A 155 8.32 -5.09 19.10
CA TRP A 155 9.16 -3.93 18.76
C TRP A 155 9.23 -3.65 17.26
N THR A 156 8.65 -4.52 16.44
CA THR A 156 8.50 -4.30 15.00
C THR A 156 7.05 -4.02 14.65
N HIS A 157 6.77 -2.84 14.13
CA HIS A 157 5.42 -2.40 13.81
C HIS A 157 4.97 -2.92 12.44
N GLY A 158 3.71 -3.34 12.36
CA GLY A 158 3.11 -3.82 11.12
C GLY A 158 2.84 -2.71 10.08
N PRO A 159 2.46 -3.10 8.85
CA PRO A 159 2.13 -2.19 7.76
C PRO A 159 0.99 -1.24 8.13
N LEU A 160 1.18 0.04 7.83
CA LEU A 160 0.12 1.06 7.83
C LEU A 160 -0.40 1.27 6.40
N ASP A 161 -1.48 2.04 6.25
CA ASP A 161 -2.10 2.31 4.95
C ASP A 161 -2.03 3.80 4.60
N GLN A 162 -1.29 4.14 3.54
CA GLN A 162 -1.17 5.49 3.02
C GLN A 162 -2.43 5.99 2.29
N LYS A 163 -3.39 5.11 2.01
CA LYS A 163 -4.59 5.43 1.21
C LYS A 163 -4.18 6.07 -0.12
N ASN A 164 -4.91 7.08 -0.59
CA ASN A 164 -4.65 7.78 -1.85
C ASN A 164 -3.69 8.97 -1.66
N CYS A 165 -2.69 8.81 -0.80
CA CYS A 165 -1.63 9.78 -0.57
C CYS A 165 -0.30 9.14 -0.94
N ALA A 166 0.42 9.79 -1.85
CA ALA A 166 1.72 9.37 -2.36
C ALA A 166 2.80 9.61 -1.28
N ALA A 167 2.75 8.83 -0.21
CA ALA A 167 3.52 9.06 1.00
C ALA A 167 4.37 7.87 1.45
N SER A 168 4.65 6.91 0.56
CA SER A 168 5.53 5.77 0.89
C SER A 168 6.88 6.19 1.46
N TRP A 169 7.42 7.33 1.00
CA TRP A 169 8.62 7.97 1.55
C TRP A 169 8.51 8.27 3.06
N ALA A 170 7.35 8.73 3.52
CA ALA A 170 7.11 9.08 4.91
C ALA A 170 6.81 7.85 5.77
N PHE A 171 5.99 6.95 5.23
CA PHE A 171 5.56 5.72 5.91
C PHE A 171 6.75 4.78 6.17
N SER A 172 7.56 4.50 5.15
CA SER A 172 8.74 3.65 5.29
C SER A 172 9.78 4.27 6.25
N THR A 173 10.04 5.57 6.14
CA THR A 173 10.99 6.27 7.04
C THR A 173 10.52 6.22 8.50
N ALA A 174 9.27 6.58 8.78
CA ALA A 174 8.72 6.55 10.14
C ALA A 174 8.69 5.12 10.70
N SER A 175 8.34 4.13 9.88
CA SER A 175 8.25 2.73 10.31
C SER A 175 9.62 2.13 10.64
N VAL A 176 10.64 2.36 9.80
CA VAL A 176 12.02 1.92 10.08
C VAL A 176 12.56 2.57 11.34
N ALA A 177 12.35 3.88 11.49
CA ALA A 177 12.79 4.60 12.67
C ALA A 177 12.12 4.11 13.96
N ALA A 178 10.80 3.88 13.94
CA ALA A 178 10.06 3.37 15.09
C ALA A 178 10.62 2.03 15.57
N ASP A 179 10.81 1.08 14.64
CA ASP A 179 11.31 -0.25 14.96
C ASP A 179 12.74 -0.20 15.52
N ARG A 180 13.61 0.60 14.91
CA ARG A 180 15.00 0.75 15.36
C ARG A 180 15.10 1.43 16.72
N ILE A 181 14.29 2.45 16.97
CA ILE A 181 14.23 3.10 18.29
C ILE A 181 13.78 2.08 19.35
N ALA A 182 12.76 1.26 19.07
CA ALA A 182 12.32 0.22 19.99
C ALA A 182 13.40 -0.82 20.27
N ILE A 183 14.05 -1.33 19.22
CA ILE A 183 15.12 -2.33 19.32
C ILE A 183 16.32 -1.77 20.09
N GLN A 184 16.81 -0.59 19.72
CA GLN A 184 18.03 -0.02 20.29
C GLN A 184 17.83 0.52 21.71
N SER A 185 16.61 0.97 22.02
CA SER A 185 16.22 1.33 23.40
C SER A 185 15.88 0.12 24.28
N LYS A 186 16.05 -1.12 23.78
CA LYS A 186 15.72 -2.37 24.47
C LYS A 186 14.28 -2.37 25.00
N GLY A 187 13.34 -1.85 24.20
CA GLY A 187 11.93 -1.80 24.55
C GLY A 187 11.50 -0.63 25.45
N ARG A 188 12.40 0.29 25.80
CA ARG A 188 12.02 1.51 26.57
C ARG A 188 11.10 2.43 25.75
N TYR A 189 11.26 2.46 24.43
CA TYR A 189 10.45 3.28 23.52
C TYR A 189 9.84 2.44 22.40
N THR A 190 8.60 2.01 22.57
CA THR A 190 7.89 1.15 21.61
C THR A 190 6.83 1.87 20.79
N ALA A 191 6.86 3.20 20.74
CA ALA A 191 5.86 3.96 20.01
C ALA A 191 6.06 3.83 18.50
N ASN A 192 5.00 3.46 17.77
CA ASN A 192 4.97 3.63 16.32
C ASN A 192 5.03 5.13 15.99
N LEU A 193 5.87 5.56 15.05
CA LEU A 193 6.04 6.96 14.71
C LEU A 193 5.02 7.42 13.67
N SER A 194 4.61 8.68 13.74
CA SER A 194 3.59 9.26 12.86
C SER A 194 4.14 9.60 11.46
N PRO A 195 3.67 8.93 10.38
CA PRO A 195 3.94 9.39 9.02
C PRO A 195 3.25 10.73 8.74
N GLN A 196 2.07 10.97 9.34
CA GLN A 196 1.32 12.22 9.16
C GLN A 196 2.12 13.43 9.63
N ASN A 197 2.84 13.32 10.75
CA ASN A 197 3.70 14.39 11.23
C ASN A 197 4.76 14.74 10.18
N LEU A 198 5.36 13.73 9.54
CA LEU A 198 6.36 13.95 8.51
C LEU A 198 5.75 14.55 7.22
N ILE A 199 4.57 14.08 6.81
CA ILE A 199 3.82 14.59 5.64
C ILE A 199 3.47 16.06 5.82
N SER A 200 2.91 16.43 6.98
CA SER A 200 2.41 17.80 7.23
C SER A 200 3.50 18.79 7.65
N CYS A 201 4.59 18.33 8.28
CA CYS A 201 5.56 19.22 8.92
C CYS A 201 6.92 19.29 8.25
N CYS A 202 7.25 18.43 7.29
CA CYS A 202 8.53 18.50 6.59
C CYS A 202 8.56 19.72 5.63
N PRO A 203 9.25 20.83 5.98
CA PRO A 203 9.05 22.13 5.32
C PRO A 203 9.57 22.17 3.89
N LYS A 204 10.51 21.26 3.54
CA LYS A 204 11.09 21.13 2.20
C LYS A 204 10.37 20.07 1.35
N ASN A 205 9.39 19.34 1.89
CA ASN A 205 8.54 18.40 1.16
C ASN A 205 7.12 18.97 1.04
N ARG A 206 6.98 20.18 0.45
CA ARG A 206 5.68 20.84 0.24
C ARG A 206 4.71 20.05 -0.65
N HIS A 207 5.17 18.93 -1.21
CA HIS A 207 4.35 18.03 -2.00
C HIS A 207 3.47 17.13 -1.13
N GLY A 208 3.75 16.95 0.17
CA GLY A 208 2.88 16.23 1.12
C GLY A 208 2.44 14.86 0.57
N CYS A 209 1.17 14.76 0.19
CA CYS A 209 0.55 13.58 -0.40
C CYS A 209 0.74 13.40 -1.91
N ASN A 210 1.54 14.24 -2.56
CA ASN A 210 1.84 14.12 -3.99
C ASN A 210 3.20 13.47 -4.24
N SER A 211 4.17 13.67 -3.35
CA SER A 211 5.48 13.01 -3.38
C SER A 211 6.35 13.44 -2.20
N GLY A 212 7.50 12.79 -2.03
CA GLY A 212 8.55 13.24 -1.13
C GLY A 212 9.85 12.46 -1.26
N SER A 213 10.91 13.04 -0.71
CA SER A 213 12.25 12.46 -0.77
C SER A 213 12.66 11.87 0.58
N ILE A 214 13.26 10.68 0.55
CA ILE A 214 13.70 9.97 1.77
C ILE A 214 14.90 10.63 2.45
N ASP A 215 15.79 11.30 1.70
CA ASP A 215 16.92 12.05 2.29
C ASP A 215 16.43 13.19 3.20
N ARG A 216 15.42 13.93 2.73
CA ARG A 216 14.74 14.99 3.49
C ARG A 216 13.95 14.42 4.67
N ALA A 217 13.36 13.25 4.51
CA ALA A 217 12.63 12.56 5.58
C ALA A 217 13.56 12.22 6.75
N TRP A 218 14.68 11.55 6.47
CA TRP A 218 15.68 11.22 7.48
C TRP A 218 16.33 12.47 8.08
N TRP A 219 16.61 13.49 7.27
CA TRP A 219 17.15 14.75 7.78
C TRP A 219 16.14 15.44 8.72
N PHE A 220 14.85 15.41 8.39
CA PHE A 220 13.79 15.93 9.25
C PHE A 220 13.72 15.14 10.55
N LEU A 221 13.72 13.82 10.51
CA LEU A 221 13.69 12.98 11.70
C LEU A 221 14.91 13.22 12.60
N ARG A 222 16.11 13.36 12.04
CA ARG A 222 17.31 13.74 12.79
C ARG A 222 17.15 15.12 13.43
N LYS A 223 16.80 16.13 12.63
CA LYS A 223 16.85 17.52 13.07
C LYS A 223 15.67 17.91 13.92
N ARG A 224 14.45 17.50 13.56
CA ARG A 224 13.16 17.92 14.15
C ARG A 224 12.50 16.81 14.95
N GLY A 225 12.72 15.55 14.57
CA GLY A 225 12.06 14.39 15.16
C GLY A 225 10.60 14.26 14.77
N LEU A 226 9.98 13.15 15.21
CA LEU A 226 8.57 12.84 15.00
C LEU A 226 7.87 12.54 16.33
N VAL A 227 6.57 12.79 16.40
CA VAL A 227 5.71 12.24 17.45
C VAL A 227 5.21 10.84 17.12
N SER A 228 4.60 10.17 18.09
CA SER A 228 3.95 8.88 17.88
C SER A 228 2.74 8.99 16.93
N HIS A 229 2.42 7.89 16.26
CA HIS A 229 1.19 7.74 15.47
C HIS A 229 -0.07 7.90 16.33
N ALA A 230 -0.02 7.49 17.60
CA ALA A 230 -1.11 7.73 18.54
C ALA A 230 -1.34 9.24 18.80
N CYS A 231 -0.27 10.03 18.84
CA CYS A 231 -0.34 11.48 19.03
C CYS A 231 -0.88 12.21 17.78
N TYR A 232 -0.38 11.82 16.60
CA TYR A 232 -0.75 12.42 15.33
C TYR A 232 -1.15 11.31 14.34
N PRO A 233 -2.39 10.80 14.43
CA PRO A 233 -2.86 9.73 13.56
C PRO A 233 -3.00 10.21 12.11
N LEU A 234 -3.19 9.25 11.19
CA LEU A 234 -3.50 9.57 9.80
C LEU A 234 -4.89 10.19 9.74
N PHE A 235 -4.99 11.41 9.22
CA PHE A 235 -6.29 12.06 9.06
C PHE A 235 -6.96 11.62 7.76
N LYS A 236 -8.26 11.35 7.86
CA LYS A 236 -9.10 10.77 6.80
C LYS A 236 -9.29 11.72 5.61
N ASP A 237 -9.24 13.03 5.86
CA ASP A 237 -9.58 14.05 4.88
C ASP A 237 -8.33 14.63 4.19
N GLN A 238 -7.79 13.84 3.27
CA GLN A 238 -6.76 14.29 2.32
C GLN A 238 -7.26 15.37 1.34
N ASN A 239 -8.55 15.72 1.39
CA ASN A 239 -9.16 16.85 0.67
C ASN A 239 -8.93 18.21 1.33
N THR A 240 -8.41 18.26 2.56
CA THR A 240 -8.02 19.54 3.14
C THR A 240 -6.66 19.95 2.60
N THR A 241 -6.69 20.89 1.66
CA THR A 241 -5.55 21.70 1.18
C THR A 241 -4.76 22.40 2.29
N ASN A 242 -5.19 22.28 3.55
CA ASN A 242 -4.45 22.71 4.72
C ASN A 242 -3.40 21.66 5.12
N ASN A 243 -2.27 21.69 4.38
CA ASN A 243 -0.96 21.17 4.78
C ASN A 243 -0.40 21.88 6.04
N ILE A 244 -1.26 22.15 7.04
CA ILE A 244 -0.87 22.83 8.26
C ILE A 244 -0.22 21.80 9.15
N CYS A 245 1.06 22.03 9.45
CA CYS A 245 1.77 21.28 10.46
C CYS A 245 1.13 21.49 11.84
N ALA A 246 0.41 20.48 12.34
CA ALA A 246 -0.17 20.53 13.68
C ALA A 246 0.87 20.28 14.78
N MET A 247 1.92 19.51 14.48
CA MET A 247 2.96 19.09 15.43
C MET A 247 4.37 19.50 15.01
N ALA A 248 4.70 20.76 15.27
CA ALA A 248 6.07 21.26 15.15
C ALA A 248 6.90 20.93 16.41
N SER A 249 8.22 21.02 16.28
CA SER A 249 9.16 20.82 17.39
C SER A 249 10.14 22.00 17.55
N ARG A 250 10.46 22.32 18.81
CA ARG A 250 11.45 23.32 19.22
C ARG A 250 12.64 22.65 19.90
N SER A 251 13.83 23.22 19.70
CA SER A 251 15.08 22.76 20.32
C SER A 251 15.16 23.29 21.74
N ASP A 252 15.66 22.47 22.68
CA ASP A 252 16.00 22.89 24.05
C ASP A 252 17.41 23.51 24.16
N GLY A 253 18.16 23.58 23.05
CA GLY A 253 19.55 24.05 23.02
C GLY A 253 20.59 23.00 23.42
N ARG A 254 20.17 21.83 23.92
CA ARG A 254 21.01 20.70 24.34
C ARG A 254 20.86 19.47 23.43
N GLY A 255 20.21 19.67 22.28
CA GLY A 255 20.03 18.64 21.26
C GLY A 255 18.74 17.82 21.40
N LYS A 256 17.95 18.01 22.47
CA LYS A 256 16.61 17.42 22.57
C LYS A 256 15.59 18.33 21.88
N ARG A 257 14.47 17.73 21.52
CA ARG A 257 13.34 18.39 20.89
C ARG A 257 12.09 18.19 21.73
N HIS A 258 11.28 19.24 21.80
CA HIS A 258 9.98 19.21 22.45
C HIS A 258 8.89 19.62 21.46
N ALA A 259 7.75 18.94 21.52
CA ALA A 259 6.57 19.34 20.77
C ALA A 259 6.12 20.73 21.20
N THR A 260 5.66 21.55 20.25
CA THR A 260 5.21 22.92 20.54
C THR A 260 3.77 23.01 21.02
N LYS A 261 3.01 21.93 20.88
CA LYS A 261 1.57 21.85 21.14
C LYS A 261 1.23 20.46 21.71
N PRO A 262 0.06 20.31 22.37
CA PRO A 262 -0.52 18.99 22.65
C PRO A 262 -0.81 18.21 21.37
N CYS A 263 -1.00 16.89 21.51
CA CYS A 263 -1.34 16.01 20.40
C CYS A 263 -2.66 16.41 19.70
N PRO A 264 -2.73 16.34 18.36
CA PRO A 264 -3.99 16.49 17.64
C PRO A 264 -5.03 15.44 18.05
N ASN A 265 -4.57 14.23 18.42
CA ASN A 265 -5.41 13.26 19.10
C ASN A 265 -5.49 13.60 20.60
N SER A 266 -6.65 14.06 21.06
CA SER A 266 -6.90 14.44 22.45
C SER A 266 -6.79 13.28 23.44
N TYR A 267 -6.87 12.03 22.99
CA TYR A 267 -6.72 10.85 23.84
C TYR A 267 -5.27 10.51 24.17
N GLU A 268 -4.32 10.93 23.33
CA GLU A 268 -2.89 10.73 23.57
C GLU A 268 -2.32 11.92 24.34
N LYS A 269 -1.86 11.67 25.57
CA LYS A 269 -1.27 12.70 26.43
C LYS A 269 0.21 12.92 26.12
N SER A 270 0.90 11.91 25.61
CA SER A 270 2.32 11.96 25.32
C SER A 270 2.60 12.54 23.94
N ASN A 271 3.15 13.76 23.91
CA ASN A 271 3.64 14.42 22.71
C ASN A 271 5.17 14.31 22.55
N ARG A 272 5.76 13.21 23.06
CA ARG A 272 7.22 12.97 22.99
C ARG A 272 7.71 13.04 21.56
N ILE A 273 8.85 13.72 21.38
CA ILE A 273 9.57 13.76 20.10
C ILE A 273 10.65 12.68 20.09
N TYR A 274 10.67 11.89 19.03
CA TYR A 274 11.63 10.84 18.75
C TYR A 274 12.58 11.29 17.63
N GLN A 275 13.89 11.12 17.84
CA GLN A 275 14.94 11.52 16.90
C GLN A 275 15.82 10.32 16.53
N CYS A 276 16.56 10.46 15.44
CA CYS A 276 17.58 9.50 15.01
C CYS A 276 18.92 10.21 14.74
N SER A 277 19.98 9.42 14.66
CA SER A 277 21.28 9.81 14.15
C SER A 277 21.18 10.31 12.69
N PRO A 278 22.26 10.88 12.13
CA PRO A 278 22.37 10.98 10.68
C PRO A 278 22.07 9.63 10.02
N PRO A 279 21.33 9.63 8.89
CA PRO A 279 21.14 8.41 8.11
C PRO A 279 22.47 7.99 7.49
N TYR A 280 22.61 6.70 7.23
CA TYR A 280 23.72 6.12 6.50
C TYR A 280 23.22 5.13 5.46
N ARG A 281 24.07 4.92 4.45
CA ARG A 281 23.84 3.93 3.39
C ARG A 281 24.42 2.60 3.84
N VAL A 282 23.61 1.56 3.78
CA VAL A 282 24.04 0.17 3.94
C VAL A 282 24.53 -0.31 2.58
N SER A 283 25.53 -1.20 2.56
CA SER A 283 26.04 -1.75 1.31
C SER A 283 24.93 -2.41 0.49
N SER A 284 25.04 -2.29 -0.83
CA SER A 284 24.15 -2.99 -1.77
C SER A 284 24.40 -4.51 -1.83
N ASN A 285 25.41 -5.02 -1.12
CA ASN A 285 25.68 -6.45 -1.01
C ASN A 285 24.59 -7.19 -0.21
N GLU A 286 24.01 -8.25 -0.78
CA GLU A 286 23.00 -9.13 -0.16
C GLU A 286 23.33 -9.47 1.31
N THR A 287 24.57 -9.87 1.57
CA THR A 287 25.02 -10.35 2.88
C THR A 287 25.11 -9.20 3.90
N GLU A 288 25.54 -8.01 3.47
CA GLU A 288 25.62 -6.84 4.36
C GLU A 288 24.23 -6.32 4.73
N ILE A 289 23.27 -6.36 3.79
CA ILE A 289 21.87 -6.03 4.07
C ILE A 289 21.31 -7.01 5.12
N MET A 290 21.57 -8.31 4.96
CA MET A 290 21.16 -9.32 5.94
C MET A 290 21.78 -9.06 7.31
N ARG A 291 23.09 -8.79 7.39
CA ARG A 291 23.79 -8.49 8.65
C ARG A 291 23.23 -7.27 9.34
N GLU A 292 22.96 -6.21 8.60
CA GLU A 292 22.38 -4.99 9.14
C GLU A 292 20.99 -5.27 9.74
N ILE A 293 20.13 -5.99 9.00
CA ILE A 293 18.77 -6.30 9.45
C ILE A 293 18.78 -7.16 10.72
N ILE A 294 19.60 -8.22 10.78
CA ILE A 294 19.61 -9.12 11.95
C ILE A 294 20.24 -8.48 13.17
N GLN A 295 21.18 -7.54 13.02
CA GLN A 295 21.83 -6.92 14.17
C GLN A 295 21.07 -5.70 14.69
N ASN A 296 20.63 -4.84 13.77
CA ASN A 296 20.17 -3.49 14.09
C ASN A 296 18.69 -3.25 13.79
N GLY A 297 18.01 -4.23 13.19
CA GLY A 297 16.60 -4.17 12.86
C GLY A 297 16.31 -3.73 11.42
N PRO A 298 15.03 -3.60 11.06
CA PRO A 298 14.58 -3.31 9.69
C PRO A 298 15.28 -2.11 9.03
N VAL A 299 15.40 -2.13 7.70
CA VAL A 299 16.01 -1.07 6.90
C VAL A 299 15.02 -0.52 5.87
N GLN A 300 15.26 0.69 5.38
CA GLN A 300 14.48 1.27 4.28
C GLN A 300 15.11 0.86 2.95
N ALA A 301 14.30 0.38 2.01
CA ALA A 301 14.69 0.13 0.63
C ALA A 301 13.85 0.97 -0.33
N ILE A 302 14.41 1.30 -1.48
CA ILE A 302 13.67 1.84 -2.62
C ILE A 302 13.63 0.78 -3.70
N MET A 303 12.45 0.57 -4.27
CA MET A 303 12.25 -0.29 -5.43
C MET A 303 11.54 0.47 -6.55
N GLN A 304 11.68 -0.03 -7.77
CA GLN A 304 10.84 0.34 -8.90
C GLN A 304 9.57 -0.50 -8.87
N VAL A 305 8.42 0.13 -9.09
CA VAL A 305 7.15 -0.56 -9.13
C VAL A 305 6.61 -0.57 -10.55
N HIS A 306 6.19 -1.76 -10.96
CA HIS A 306 5.53 -2.06 -12.22
C HIS A 306 4.03 -2.27 -11.96
N GLU A 307 3.22 -2.26 -13.02
CA GLU A 307 1.76 -2.40 -12.92
C GLU A 307 1.32 -3.73 -12.31
N ASP A 308 2.03 -4.81 -12.61
CA ASP A 308 1.77 -6.16 -12.13
C ASP A 308 1.92 -6.29 -10.60
N PHE A 309 2.81 -5.50 -10.00
CA PHE A 309 3.02 -5.48 -8.55
C PHE A 309 1.76 -5.06 -7.76
N PHE A 310 0.87 -4.25 -8.35
CA PHE A 310 -0.38 -3.86 -7.68
C PHE A 310 -1.26 -5.08 -7.35
N TYR A 311 -1.14 -6.16 -8.12
CA TYR A 311 -1.93 -7.38 -7.96
C TYR A 311 -1.29 -8.42 -7.05
N TYR A 312 -0.05 -8.22 -6.58
CA TYR A 312 0.66 -9.21 -5.77
C TYR A 312 -0.23 -9.72 -4.63
N LYS A 313 -0.40 -11.05 -4.54
CA LYS A 313 -1.13 -11.73 -3.47
C LYS A 313 -0.19 -12.50 -2.55
N THR A 314 0.58 -13.43 -3.11
CA THR A 314 1.50 -14.30 -2.38
C THR A 314 2.51 -14.95 -3.33
N GLY A 315 3.63 -15.43 -2.79
CA GLY A 315 4.73 -16.05 -3.53
C GLY A 315 5.98 -15.17 -3.53
N ILE A 316 6.95 -15.44 -4.40
CA ILE A 316 8.16 -14.62 -4.53
C ILE A 316 8.00 -13.76 -5.79
N TYR A 317 7.68 -12.47 -5.58
CA TYR A 317 7.48 -11.52 -6.66
C TYR A 317 8.75 -11.37 -7.52
N ARG A 318 8.51 -11.34 -8.82
CA ARG A 318 9.42 -10.97 -9.90
C ARG A 318 8.59 -10.31 -10.99
N HIS A 319 9.07 -9.22 -11.58
CA HIS A 319 8.32 -8.52 -12.60
C HIS A 319 8.07 -9.42 -13.82
N VAL A 320 6.82 -9.44 -14.30
CA VAL A 320 6.39 -10.16 -15.51
C VAL A 320 6.33 -9.18 -16.68
N ILE A 321 7.15 -9.42 -17.70
CA ILE A 321 7.15 -8.63 -18.93
C ILE A 321 5.99 -9.11 -19.80
N SER A 322 4.96 -8.28 -19.96
CA SER A 322 3.92 -8.51 -20.99
C SER A 322 4.46 -8.09 -22.35
N THR A 323 4.36 -8.96 -23.36
CA THR A 323 4.86 -8.73 -24.73
C THR A 323 3.99 -7.78 -25.56
N ASN A 324 2.93 -7.21 -24.99
CA ASN A 324 2.03 -6.34 -25.72
C ASN A 324 2.65 -4.95 -25.92
N GLU A 325 2.70 -4.50 -27.19
CA GLU A 325 3.21 -3.18 -27.60
C GLU A 325 2.48 -2.00 -26.92
N GLU A 326 1.25 -2.19 -26.46
CA GLU A 326 0.53 -1.19 -25.67
C GLU A 326 1.23 -0.89 -24.33
N SER A 327 1.99 -1.84 -23.76
CA SER A 327 2.72 -1.64 -22.50
C SER A 327 3.88 -0.66 -22.64
N GLU A 328 4.51 -0.54 -23.82
CA GLU A 328 5.62 0.40 -24.07
C GLU A 328 5.19 1.85 -23.83
N LYS A 329 3.96 2.22 -24.23
CA LYS A 329 3.41 3.57 -24.03
C LYS A 329 3.21 3.92 -22.54
N TYR A 330 3.14 2.92 -21.67
CA TYR A 330 2.83 3.07 -20.24
C TYR A 330 3.88 2.47 -19.29
N ARG A 331 5.08 2.10 -19.79
CA ARG A 331 6.30 1.70 -19.03
C ARG A 331 6.88 2.80 -18.14
N LYS A 332 6.02 3.61 -17.49
CA LYS A 332 6.44 4.59 -16.49
C LYS A 332 6.78 3.88 -15.19
N LEU A 333 8.05 3.60 -15.01
CA LEU A 333 8.60 3.14 -13.74
C LEU A 333 8.50 4.28 -12.73
N ARG A 334 8.00 3.96 -11.54
CA ARG A 334 7.94 4.89 -10.41
C ARG A 334 8.60 4.26 -9.20
N THR A 335 9.29 5.10 -8.44
CA THR A 335 10.00 4.70 -7.23
C THR A 335 9.05 4.62 -6.04
N HIS A 336 9.21 3.57 -5.25
CA HIS A 336 8.43 3.30 -4.05
C HIS A 336 9.36 2.89 -2.92
N ALA A 337 9.15 3.42 -1.72
CA ALA A 337 9.95 3.09 -0.55
C ALA A 337 9.21 2.10 0.35
N VAL A 338 9.92 1.06 0.77
CA VAL A 338 9.41 -0.04 1.61
C VAL A 338 10.35 -0.28 2.79
N LYS A 339 9.88 -1.08 3.76
CA LYS A 339 10.69 -1.51 4.90
C LYS A 339 11.07 -2.98 4.75
N LEU A 340 12.36 -3.30 4.63
CA LEU A 340 12.83 -4.69 4.66
C LEU A 340 12.89 -5.18 6.11
N THR A 341 12.25 -6.31 6.38
CA THR A 341 12.03 -6.85 7.73
C THR A 341 12.63 -8.24 7.94
N GLY A 342 13.16 -8.86 6.89
CA GLY A 342 13.69 -10.20 6.96
C GLY A 342 13.97 -10.80 5.59
N TRP A 343 14.28 -12.08 5.59
CA TRP A 343 14.57 -12.85 4.38
C TRP A 343 14.22 -14.32 4.59
N GLY A 344 14.21 -15.07 3.50
CA GLY A 344 14.16 -16.51 3.55
C GLY A 344 14.73 -17.17 2.32
N THR A 345 14.66 -18.49 2.34
CA THR A 345 14.93 -19.35 1.20
C THR A 345 13.85 -20.43 1.14
N LEU A 346 13.19 -20.59 0.00
CA LEU A 346 12.28 -21.71 -0.27
C LEU A 346 12.95 -22.69 -1.23
N ARG A 347 12.60 -23.97 -1.12
CA ARG A 347 12.93 -24.96 -2.15
C ARG A 347 11.73 -25.05 -3.09
N GLY A 348 11.92 -24.67 -4.36
CA GLY A 348 10.92 -24.83 -5.40
C GLY A 348 10.67 -26.31 -5.73
N ALA A 349 9.64 -26.58 -6.53
CA ALA A 349 9.24 -27.94 -6.92
C ALA A 349 10.35 -28.74 -7.61
N GLN A 350 11.28 -28.06 -8.30
CA GLN A 350 12.43 -28.66 -8.98
C GLN A 350 13.69 -28.75 -8.09
N GLY A 351 13.56 -28.51 -6.78
CA GLY A 351 14.67 -28.52 -5.82
C GLY A 351 15.54 -27.25 -5.85
N LYS A 352 15.28 -26.31 -6.76
CA LYS A 352 15.99 -25.03 -6.83
C LYS A 352 15.70 -24.18 -5.59
N LYS A 353 16.75 -23.72 -4.91
CA LYS A 353 16.64 -22.77 -3.80
C LYS A 353 16.31 -21.38 -4.35
N GLU A 354 15.16 -20.83 -3.97
CA GLU A 354 14.75 -19.47 -4.27
C GLU A 354 14.87 -18.60 -3.03
N LYS A 355 15.71 -17.57 -3.12
CA LYS A 355 15.95 -16.60 -2.05
C LYS A 355 14.95 -15.46 -2.17
N PHE A 356 14.45 -14.96 -1.04
CA PHE A 356 13.58 -13.79 -1.04
C PHE A 356 13.86 -12.85 0.13
N TRP A 357 13.54 -11.57 -0.06
CA TRP A 357 13.38 -10.58 1.01
C TRP A 357 11.94 -10.58 1.50
N ILE A 358 11.73 -10.20 2.77
CA ILE A 358 10.40 -9.94 3.34
C ILE A 358 10.29 -8.43 3.55
N ALA A 359 9.37 -7.80 2.84
CA ALA A 359 9.17 -6.37 2.88
C ALA A 359 7.77 -6.00 3.37
N ALA A 360 7.68 -4.99 4.24
CA ALA A 360 6.44 -4.38 4.65
C ALA A 360 6.10 -3.23 3.68
N ASN A 361 4.92 -3.29 3.08
CA ASN A 361 4.39 -2.23 2.22
C ASN A 361 3.66 -1.16 3.06
N SER A 362 3.12 -0.14 2.40
CA SER A 362 2.35 0.95 3.01
C SER A 362 0.92 1.04 2.45
N TRP A 363 0.36 -0.06 1.95
CA TRP A 363 -0.98 -0.14 1.34
C TRP A 363 -2.01 -0.88 2.20
N GLY A 364 -1.74 -0.97 3.50
CA GLY A 364 -2.62 -1.61 4.47
C GLY A 364 -2.54 -3.14 4.47
N LYS A 365 -3.16 -3.72 5.49
CA LYS A 365 -3.15 -5.17 5.75
C LYS A 365 -3.98 -5.99 4.78
N SER A 366 -4.92 -5.37 4.06
CA SER A 366 -5.75 -6.06 3.07
C SER A 366 -5.01 -6.39 1.78
N TRP A 367 -3.80 -5.85 1.58
CA TRP A 367 -2.99 -6.07 0.39
C TRP A 367 -1.91 -7.11 0.63
N GLY A 368 -1.64 -7.98 -0.34
CA GLY A 368 -0.59 -8.98 -0.30
C GLY A 368 -0.73 -9.94 0.89
N GLU A 369 0.39 -10.23 1.54
CA GLU A 369 0.50 -11.16 2.66
C GLU A 369 0.30 -10.40 3.98
N ASN A 370 -0.92 -9.91 4.23
CA ASN A 370 -1.26 -9.08 5.40
C ASN A 370 -0.49 -7.74 5.44
N GLY A 371 -0.34 -7.12 4.27
CA GLY A 371 0.42 -5.88 4.06
C GLY A 371 1.92 -6.09 3.79
N TYR A 372 2.38 -7.33 3.78
CA TYR A 372 3.74 -7.72 3.42
C TYR A 372 3.80 -8.30 2.01
N PHE A 373 5.01 -8.39 1.48
CA PHE A 373 5.30 -9.13 0.27
C PHE A 373 6.69 -9.76 0.34
N ARG A 374 6.90 -10.76 -0.50
CA ARG A 374 8.20 -11.38 -0.72
C ARG A 374 8.65 -11.10 -2.14
N ILE A 375 9.91 -10.74 -2.29
CA ILE A 375 10.52 -10.36 -3.57
C ILE A 375 11.86 -11.07 -3.72
N LEU A 376 12.19 -11.43 -4.96
CA LEU A 376 13.40 -12.17 -5.30
C LEU A 376 14.65 -11.45 -4.78
N ARG A 377 15.53 -12.22 -4.12
CA ARG A 377 16.72 -11.71 -3.42
C ARG A 377 18.01 -12.22 -4.07
N GLY A 378 19.04 -11.36 -4.09
CA GLY A 378 20.38 -11.64 -4.62
C GLY A 378 20.55 -11.31 -6.10
N VAL A 379 19.54 -10.68 -6.72
CA VAL A 379 19.54 -10.29 -8.13
C VAL A 379 19.10 -8.84 -8.34
N ASN A 380 18.96 -8.06 -7.26
CA ASN A 380 18.46 -6.69 -7.28
C ASN A 380 17.13 -6.54 -8.04
N GLU A 381 16.20 -7.48 -7.83
CA GLU A 381 14.87 -7.47 -8.45
C GLU A 381 14.17 -6.14 -8.17
N SER A 382 13.67 -5.49 -9.22
CA SER A 382 13.02 -4.19 -9.12
C SER A 382 13.87 -3.13 -8.38
N ASP A 383 15.21 -3.17 -8.51
CA ASP A 383 16.16 -2.25 -7.86
C ASP A 383 16.17 -2.28 -6.31
N ILE A 384 15.57 -3.29 -5.66
CA ILE A 384 15.32 -3.27 -4.22
C ILE A 384 16.58 -3.31 -3.34
N GLU A 385 17.72 -3.77 -3.86
CA GLU A 385 18.99 -3.88 -3.15
C GLU A 385 19.92 -2.68 -3.40
N LYS A 386 19.57 -1.83 -4.37
CA LYS A 386 20.42 -0.74 -4.89
C LYS A 386 20.69 0.36 -3.87
N LEU A 387 19.67 0.72 -3.09
CA LEU A 387 19.76 1.79 -2.11
C LEU A 387 19.04 1.42 -0.82
N ILE A 388 19.83 1.05 0.16
CA ILE A 388 19.38 0.70 1.50
C ILE A 388 19.83 1.78 2.48
N ILE A 389 18.86 2.36 3.20
CA ILE A 389 19.09 3.43 4.17
C ILE A 389 18.68 2.98 5.58
N ALA A 390 19.50 3.36 6.54
CA ALA A 390 19.31 3.09 7.94
C ALA A 390 19.72 4.30 8.80
N ALA A 391 19.31 4.29 10.07
CA ALA A 391 19.76 5.24 11.08
C ALA A 391 19.73 4.57 12.47
N TRP A 392 20.39 5.18 13.45
CA TRP A 392 20.30 4.80 14.85
C TRP A 392 19.27 5.67 15.57
N GLY A 393 18.46 5.11 16.46
CA GLY A 393 17.63 5.86 17.38
C GLY A 393 18.50 6.71 18.31
N GLN A 394 18.13 7.98 18.48
CA GLN A 394 18.82 8.86 19.42
C GLN A 394 18.24 8.64 20.83
N LEU A 395 18.98 7.87 21.65
CA LEU A 395 18.69 7.68 23.06
C LEU A 395 19.37 8.81 23.85
N THR A 396 18.72 9.36 24.88
CA THR A 396 19.35 10.41 25.70
C THR A 396 20.04 9.81 26.91
N SER A 397 21.14 10.38 27.39
CA SER A 397 21.93 9.81 28.51
C SER A 397 21.16 9.71 29.84
N SER A 398 20.06 10.46 30.00
CA SER A 398 19.11 10.29 31.11
C SER A 398 18.21 9.06 30.95
N ASP A 399 18.39 8.28 29.87
CA ASP A 399 17.63 7.09 29.53
C ASP A 399 18.46 5.80 29.59
N ASP A 400 19.75 5.87 29.95
CA ASP A 400 20.52 4.70 30.39
C ASP A 400 20.08 4.30 31.81
N PRO A 401 19.95 2.99 32.11
CA PRO A 401 19.47 2.48 33.39
C PRO A 401 20.38 2.80 34.58
#